data_AF-A0A077PMZ1-F1
#
_entry.id   AF-A0A077PMZ1-F1
#
_cell.length_a   1.000
_cell.length_b   1.000
_cell.length_c   1.000
_cell.angle_alpha   90.00
_cell.angle_beta   90.00
_cell.angle_gamma   90.00
#
_symmetry.space_group_name_H-M   'P 1'
#
loop_
_entity.id
_entity.type
_entity.pdbx_description
1 polymer ?
#
loop_
_entity_poly.entity_id
_entity_poly.type
_entity_poly.pdbx_seq_one_letter_code
_entity_poly.pdbx_strand_id
1 'polypeptide(L)'
;MDKYDVSYDQYCYDNSSVLKNKLNINDIYGFEKAERDITSITILRVSYSPPPYNIYYFKLLHKAIFSEIFDWAGEIRTVDISKNNTRFCNVNRIEPEAEKLFSQLENEQWLIGLEKGSCIQSGEHHVI
;
A
#
# COMPACT_ATOMS: atom_id res chain seq x y z
N MET A 1 9.52 5.25 20.00
CA MET A 1 9.76 4.93 18.57
C MET A 1 8.45 4.38 18.10
N ASP A 2 7.55 5.29 17.78
CA ASP A 2 6.13 5.02 17.63
C ASP A 2 5.80 5.38 16.18
N LYS A 3 5.88 4.37 15.29
CA LYS A 3 5.58 4.55 13.86
C LYS A 3 4.07 4.70 13.61
N TYR A 4 3.24 4.28 14.57
CA TYR A 4 1.78 4.35 14.53
C TYR A 4 1.31 4.76 15.93
N ASP A 5 0.46 5.78 16.02
CA ASP A 5 -0.11 6.23 17.29
C ASP A 5 -1.07 5.13 17.80
N VAL A 6 -0.60 4.40 18.81
CA VAL A 6 -1.14 3.12 19.30
C VAL A 6 -2.41 3.34 20.12
N SER A 7 -3.50 3.68 19.45
CA SER A 7 -4.85 3.41 19.98
C SER A 7 -5.44 2.22 19.23
N TYR A 8 -5.14 1.00 19.69
CA TYR A 8 -5.78 -0.25 19.27
C TYR A 8 -5.86 -0.46 17.75
N ASP A 9 -4.70 -0.49 17.09
CA ASP A 9 -4.68 -0.98 15.72
C ASP A 9 -4.94 -2.50 15.73
N GLN A 10 -6.14 -2.89 15.32
CA GLN A 10 -6.57 -4.29 15.16
C GLN A 10 -5.61 -5.11 14.30
N TYR A 11 -4.78 -4.46 13.47
CA TYR A 11 -3.79 -5.08 12.63
C TYR A 11 -2.51 -5.47 13.37
N CYS A 12 -2.24 -4.97 14.59
CA CYS A 12 -1.03 -5.30 15.35
C CYS A 12 -1.28 -6.38 16.41
N TYR A 13 -0.21 -7.06 16.83
CA TYR A 13 -0.25 -7.91 18.03
C TYR A 13 -0.44 -7.05 19.29
N ASP A 14 -1.03 -7.64 20.33
CA ASP A 14 -1.25 -6.97 21.61
C ASP A 14 0.08 -6.45 22.18
N ASN A 15 0.09 -5.19 22.62
CA ASN A 15 1.26 -4.50 23.16
C ASN A 15 2.47 -4.46 22.21
N SER A 16 2.25 -4.55 20.90
CA SER A 16 3.30 -4.52 19.88
C SER A 16 2.93 -3.58 18.73
N SER A 17 3.96 -3.05 18.05
CA SER A 17 3.82 -2.32 16.79
C SER A 17 3.99 -3.23 15.56
N VAL A 18 4.14 -4.54 15.78
CA VAL A 18 4.28 -5.54 14.72
C VAL A 18 2.91 -5.97 14.22
N LEU A 19 2.73 -5.91 12.90
CA LEU A 19 1.50 -6.35 12.22
C LEU A 19 1.31 -7.87 12.37
N LYS A 20 0.07 -8.29 12.65
CA LYS A 20 -0.36 -9.70 12.60
C LYS A 20 -0.07 -10.26 11.22
N ASN A 21 0.66 -11.37 11.20
CA ASN A 21 1.20 -11.97 9.99
C ASN A 21 1.12 -13.50 10.07
N LYS A 22 1.03 -14.13 8.90
CA LYS A 22 0.94 -15.59 8.73
C LYS A 22 2.17 -16.36 9.23
N LEU A 23 3.29 -15.67 9.40
CA LEU A 23 4.56 -16.23 9.88
C LEU A 23 4.61 -16.34 11.41
N ASN A 24 3.63 -15.76 12.12
CA ASN A 24 3.58 -15.68 13.58
C ASN A 24 4.82 -15.00 14.19
N ILE A 25 5.44 -14.07 13.47
CA ILE A 25 6.61 -13.31 13.97
C ILE A 25 6.10 -12.06 14.69
N ASN A 26 6.43 -11.91 15.97
CA ASN A 26 6.07 -10.75 16.80
C ASN A 26 7.26 -9.85 17.16
N ASP A 27 8.48 -10.20 16.72
CA ASP A 27 9.68 -9.39 16.81
C ASP A 27 9.80 -8.47 15.60
N ILE A 28 10.04 -7.17 15.84
CA ILE A 28 10.06 -6.16 14.78
C ILE A 28 11.19 -6.40 13.78
N TYR A 29 12.38 -6.78 14.23
CA TYR A 29 13.54 -6.96 13.36
C TYR A 29 13.40 -8.21 12.49
N GLY A 30 12.97 -9.32 13.09
CA GLY A 30 12.65 -10.55 12.40
C GLY A 30 11.53 -10.38 11.40
N PHE A 31 10.47 -9.65 11.77
CA PHE A 31 9.34 -9.37 10.89
C PHE A 31 9.76 -8.53 9.68
N GLU A 32 10.44 -7.40 9.89
CA GLU A 32 10.92 -6.55 8.79
C GLU A 32 11.88 -7.30 7.86
N LYS A 33 12.73 -8.19 8.39
CA LYS A 33 13.60 -9.03 7.55
C LYS A 33 12.80 -10.01 6.72
N ALA A 34 11.88 -10.74 7.33
CA ALA A 34 11.05 -11.73 6.64
C ALA A 34 10.17 -11.08 5.58
N GLU A 35 9.56 -9.93 5.88
CA GLU A 35 8.76 -9.15 4.93
C GLU A 35 9.58 -8.75 3.70
N ARG A 36 10.78 -8.19 3.90
CA ARG A 36 11.68 -7.81 2.80
C ARG A 36 12.09 -9.01 1.95
N ASP A 37 12.50 -10.11 2.59
CA ASP A 37 12.96 -11.31 1.88
C ASP A 37 11.82 -11.90 1.04
N ILE A 38 10.61 -12.03 1.60
CA ILE A 38 9.45 -12.60 0.88
C ILE A 38 9.00 -11.66 -0.24
N THR A 39 8.86 -10.36 0.02
CA THR A 39 8.40 -9.40 -0.99
C THR A 39 9.38 -9.26 -2.15
N SER A 40 10.68 -9.40 -1.90
CA SER A 40 11.70 -9.43 -2.97
C SER A 40 11.48 -10.55 -3.97
N ILE A 41 10.89 -11.66 -3.54
CA ILE A 41 10.60 -12.83 -4.39
C ILE A 41 9.21 -12.69 -5.02
N THR A 42 8.19 -12.25 -4.28
CA THR A 42 6.82 -12.14 -4.79
C THR A 42 6.71 -11.09 -5.89
N ILE A 43 7.40 -9.95 -5.76
CA ILE A 43 7.43 -8.89 -6.79
C ILE A 43 7.95 -9.43 -8.13
N LEU A 44 8.95 -10.31 -8.12
CA LEU A 44 9.47 -10.93 -9.35
C LEU A 44 8.47 -11.85 -10.04
N ARG A 45 7.42 -12.29 -9.34
CA ARG A 45 6.35 -13.15 -9.85
C ARG A 45 5.11 -12.37 -10.27
N VAL A 46 5.05 -11.06 -9.99
CA VAL A 46 3.92 -10.22 -10.38
C VAL A 46 3.92 -10.02 -11.89
N SER A 47 2.79 -10.32 -12.52
CA SER A 47 2.54 -9.92 -13.91
C SER A 47 1.90 -8.54 -13.92
N TYR A 48 2.62 -7.56 -14.47
CA TYR A 48 2.13 -6.20 -14.62
C TYR A 48 1.35 -6.06 -15.92
N SER A 49 0.19 -5.43 -15.85
CA SER A 49 -0.59 -5.05 -17.03
C SER A 49 -0.39 -3.56 -17.31
N PRO A 50 -0.41 -3.11 -18.57
CA PRO A 50 -0.50 -1.68 -18.87
C PRO A 50 -1.85 -1.11 -18.39
N PRO A 51 -1.96 0.23 -18.27
CA PRO A 51 -3.23 0.89 -17.96
C PRO A 51 -4.32 0.54 -19.00
N PRO A 52 -5.61 0.70 -18.64
CA PRO A 52 -6.14 1.49 -17.53
C PRO A 52 -6.01 0.83 -16.16
N TYR A 53 -5.68 1.63 -15.14
CA TYR A 53 -5.62 1.20 -13.75
C TYR A 53 -6.86 1.63 -12.98
N ASN A 54 -7.21 0.85 -11.97
CA ASN A 54 -8.26 1.18 -11.02
C ASN A 54 -7.92 0.58 -9.65
N ILE A 55 -8.78 0.85 -8.66
CA ILE A 55 -8.58 0.36 -7.30
C ILE A 55 -8.53 -1.17 -7.24
N TYR A 56 -9.28 -1.86 -8.10
CA TYR A 56 -9.26 -3.33 -8.17
C TYR A 56 -7.90 -3.87 -8.62
N TYR A 57 -7.26 -3.23 -9.61
CA TYR A 57 -5.90 -3.58 -10.02
C TYR A 57 -4.90 -3.42 -8.85
N PHE A 58 -5.03 -2.35 -8.07
CA PHE A 58 -4.18 -2.10 -6.91
C PHE A 58 -4.41 -3.14 -5.79
N LYS A 59 -5.68 -3.52 -5.53
CA LYS A 59 -6.02 -4.61 -4.61
C LYS A 59 -5.40 -5.94 -5.05
N LEU A 60 -5.48 -6.27 -6.34
CA LEU A 60 -4.83 -7.47 -6.89
C LEU A 60 -3.31 -7.44 -6.76
N LEU A 61 -2.69 -6.30 -7.05
CA LEU A 61 -1.24 -6.12 -6.92
C LEU A 61 -0.81 -6.28 -5.46
N HIS A 62 -1.51 -5.64 -4.53
CA HIS A 62 -1.24 -5.79 -3.10
C HIS A 62 -1.40 -7.24 -2.64
N LYS A 63 -2.45 -7.92 -3.10
CA LYS A 63 -2.65 -9.36 -2.82
C LYS A 63 -1.49 -10.20 -3.35
N ALA A 64 -1.06 -9.97 -4.59
CA ALA A 64 0.03 -10.73 -5.20
C ALA A 64 1.35 -10.56 -4.44
N ILE A 65 1.65 -9.35 -3.96
CA ILE A 65 2.89 -9.06 -3.23
C ILE A 65 2.86 -9.62 -1.80
N PHE A 66 1.73 -9.47 -1.09
CA PHE A 66 1.66 -9.69 0.35
C PHE A 66 0.86 -10.91 0.83
N SER A 67 0.30 -11.71 -0.10
CA SER A 67 -0.54 -12.87 0.25
C SER A 67 0.15 -13.91 1.15
N GLU A 68 1.47 -14.05 1.07
CA GLU A 68 2.23 -14.95 1.92
C GLU A 68 2.45 -14.41 3.34
N ILE A 69 2.22 -13.11 3.56
CA ILE A 69 2.55 -12.41 4.82
C ILE A 69 1.28 -12.04 5.60
N PHE A 70 0.23 -11.58 4.93
CA PHE A 70 -0.98 -11.06 5.58
C PHE A 70 -2.25 -11.77 5.13
N ASP A 71 -3.19 -11.99 6.06
CA ASP A 71 -4.52 -12.51 5.74
C ASP A 71 -5.39 -11.50 4.99
N TRP A 72 -5.20 -10.21 5.30
CA TRP A 72 -5.90 -9.08 4.69
C TRP A 72 -5.23 -8.60 3.39
N ALA A 73 -4.31 -9.37 2.81
CA ALA A 73 -3.61 -8.98 1.59
C ALA A 73 -4.60 -8.75 0.42
N GLY A 74 -4.66 -7.51 -0.04
CA GLY A 74 -5.55 -7.08 -1.12
C GLY A 74 -6.81 -6.39 -0.62
N GLU A 75 -6.98 -6.23 0.69
CA GLU A 75 -8.10 -5.50 1.26
C GLU A 75 -7.76 -4.03 1.55
N ILE A 76 -8.79 -3.19 1.51
CA ILE A 76 -8.67 -1.80 1.95
C ILE A 76 -8.65 -1.79 3.48
N ARG A 77 -7.75 -1.00 4.07
CA ARG A 77 -7.68 -0.86 5.53
C ARG A 77 -9.01 -0.36 6.09
N THR A 78 -9.29 -0.72 7.34
CA THR A 78 -10.54 -0.38 8.04
C THR A 78 -10.36 0.68 9.14
N VAL A 79 -9.13 1.17 9.31
CA VAL A 79 -8.78 2.17 10.34
C VAL A 79 -8.00 3.32 9.71
N ASP A 80 -8.06 4.49 10.32
CA ASP A 80 -7.21 5.62 9.97
C ASP A 80 -5.78 5.38 10.46
N ILE A 81 -4.80 5.76 9.64
CA ILE A 81 -3.39 5.60 9.95
C ILE A 81 -2.64 6.91 9.77
N SER A 82 -1.60 7.08 10.58
CA SER A 82 -0.62 8.14 10.45
C SER A 82 0.78 7.53 10.44
N LYS A 83 1.72 8.24 9.82
CA LYS A 83 3.15 7.96 9.94
C LYS A 83 3.81 9.22 10.44
N ASN A 84 4.40 9.15 11.64
CA ASN A 84 4.83 10.34 12.38
C ASN A 84 3.66 11.33 12.51
N ASN A 85 3.87 12.60 12.15
CA ASN A 85 2.85 13.65 12.19
C ASN A 85 2.02 13.76 10.89
N THR A 86 2.23 12.87 9.92
CA THR A 86 1.50 12.89 8.64
C THR A 86 0.35 11.88 8.68
N ARG A 87 -0.89 12.37 8.53
CA ARG A 87 -2.07 11.52 8.39
C ARG A 87 -2.26 11.15 6.91
N PHE A 88 -2.59 9.89 6.65
CA PHE A 88 -3.03 9.46 5.33
C PHE A 88 -4.52 9.77 5.13
N CYS A 89 -5.05 9.55 3.91
CA CYS A 89 -6.47 9.72 3.60
C CYS A 89 -7.38 9.07 4.65
N ASN A 90 -8.56 9.63 4.92
CA ASN A 90 -9.50 8.97 5.83
C ASN A 90 -9.99 7.65 5.21
N VAL A 91 -10.19 6.61 6.03
CA VAL A 91 -10.60 5.28 5.57
C VAL A 91 -11.85 5.31 4.69
N ASN A 92 -12.86 6.11 5.05
CA ASN A 92 -14.11 6.24 4.29
C ASN A 92 -13.95 7.03 2.99
N ARG A 93 -12.76 7.58 2.74
CA ARG A 93 -12.43 8.39 1.56
C ARG A 93 -11.45 7.69 0.61
N ILE A 94 -10.92 6.52 0.97
CA ILE A 94 -9.93 5.81 0.14
C ILE A 94 -10.48 5.52 -1.26
N GLU A 95 -11.64 4.87 -1.37
CA GLU A 95 -12.18 4.51 -2.69
C GLU A 95 -12.56 5.74 -3.53
N PRO A 96 -13.31 6.74 -3.00
CA PRO A 96 -13.65 7.95 -3.76
C PRO A 96 -12.42 8.75 -4.23
N GLU A 97 -11.40 8.91 -3.38
CA GLU A 97 -10.19 9.64 -3.77
C GLU A 97 -9.32 8.83 -4.76
N ALA A 98 -9.29 7.50 -4.63
CA ALA A 98 -8.62 6.65 -5.60
C ALA A 98 -9.28 6.73 -6.98
N GLU A 99 -10.61 6.65 -7.06
CA GLU A 99 -11.36 6.78 -8.31
C GLU A 99 -11.11 8.15 -8.99
N LYS A 100 -11.11 9.22 -8.18
CA LYS A 100 -10.79 10.56 -8.67
C LYS A 100 -9.38 10.62 -9.27
N LEU A 101 -8.37 10.04 -8.61
CA LEU A 101 -6.99 10.02 -9.10
C LEU A 101 -6.84 9.17 -10.36
N PHE A 102 -7.46 8.00 -10.43
CA PHE A 102 -7.42 7.19 -11.66
C PHE A 102 -8.09 7.92 -12.83
N SER A 103 -9.18 8.65 -12.58
CA SER A 103 -9.83 9.49 -13.59
C SER A 103 -8.91 10.63 -14.05
N GLN A 104 -8.14 11.25 -13.14
CA GLN A 104 -7.14 12.26 -13.49
C GLN A 104 -6.02 11.67 -14.35
N LEU A 105 -5.45 10.54 -13.93
CA LEU A 105 -4.42 9.82 -14.70
C LEU A 105 -4.92 9.41 -16.09
N GLU A 106 -6.15 8.94 -16.20
CA GLU A 106 -6.76 8.60 -17.50
C GLU A 106 -6.84 9.83 -18.42
N ASN A 107 -7.28 10.98 -17.89
CA ASN A 107 -7.29 12.25 -18.64
C ASN A 107 -5.88 12.69 -19.06
N GLU A 108 -4.86 12.41 -18.24
CA GLU A 108 -3.44 12.63 -18.54
C GLU A 108 -2.81 11.51 -19.38
N GLN A 109 -3.62 10.64 -20.00
CA GLN A 109 -3.17 9.52 -20.84
C GLN A 109 -2.16 8.60 -20.13
N TRP A 110 -2.38 8.40 -18.83
CA TRP A 110 -1.55 7.58 -17.95
C TRP A 110 -0.08 8.01 -17.93
N LEU A 111 0.20 9.29 -18.18
CA LEU A 111 1.54 9.88 -18.28
C LEU A 111 2.39 9.27 -19.40
N ILE A 112 1.78 8.52 -20.33
CA ILE A 112 2.48 7.85 -21.42
C ILE A 112 2.99 8.91 -22.41
N GLY A 113 4.28 8.82 -22.74
CA GLY A 113 4.93 9.72 -23.70
C GLY A 113 5.41 11.05 -23.11
N LEU A 114 5.26 11.27 -21.80
CA LEU A 114 5.89 12.42 -21.13
C LEU A 114 7.40 12.24 -21.02
N GLU A 115 8.14 13.34 -21.16
CA GLU A 115 9.56 13.36 -20.84
C GLU A 115 9.76 13.07 -19.34
N LYS A 116 10.88 12.43 -19.01
CA LYS A 116 11.15 11.91 -17.67
C LYS A 116 10.94 12.94 -16.56
N GLY A 117 11.36 14.19 -16.77
CA GLY A 117 11.18 15.26 -15.78
C GLY A 117 9.70 15.58 -15.50
N SER A 118 8.90 15.71 -16.55
CA SER A 118 7.45 15.97 -16.45
C SER A 118 6.68 14.78 -15.87
N CYS A 119 7.09 13.55 -16.18
CA CYS A 119 6.51 12.35 -15.60
C CYS A 119 6.73 12.26 -14.08
N ILE A 120 7.94 12.57 -13.59
CA ILE A 120 8.24 12.57 -12.15
C ILE A 120 7.40 13.62 -11.45
N GLN A 121 7.36 14.84 -11.98
CA GLN A 121 6.60 15.93 -11.38
C GLN A 121 5.09 15.62 -11.33
N SER A 122 4.48 15.10 -12.39
CA SER A 122 3.06 14.72 -12.35
C SER A 122 2.81 13.56 -11.37
N GLY A 123 3.67 12.55 -11.34
CA GLY A 123 3.52 11.41 -10.42
C GLY A 123 3.50 11.80 -8.93
N GLU A 124 4.28 12.81 -8.52
CA GLU A 124 4.30 13.30 -7.14
C GLU A 124 2.97 13.94 -6.68
N HIS A 125 2.15 14.43 -7.62
CA HIS A 125 0.84 15.03 -7.31
C HIS A 125 -0.26 13.98 -7.08
N HIS A 126 -0.01 12.71 -7.43
CA HIS A 126 -0.99 11.63 -7.39
C HIS A 126 -0.78 10.70 -6.19
N VAL A 127 -0.93 11.21 -4.95
CA VAL A 127 -0.74 10.46 -3.70
C VAL A 127 -2.01 10.54 -2.82
N ILE A 128 -2.37 9.43 -2.17
CA ILE A 128 -3.54 9.26 -1.26
C ILE A 128 -3.07 8.99 0.16
#